data_AF-A0A9E3QFB9-F1
#
_entry.id   AF-A0A9E3QFB9-F1
#
_cell.length_a   1.000
_cell.length_b   1.000
_cell.length_c   1.000
_cell.angle_alpha   90.00
_cell.angle_beta   90.00
_cell.angle_gamma   90.00
#
_symmetry.space_group_name_H-M   'P 1'
#
loop_
_entity.id
_entity.type
_entity.pdbx_description
1 polymer ?
#
loop_
_entity_poly.entity_id
_entity_poly.type
_entity_poly.pdbx_seq_one_letter_code
_entity_poly.pdbx_strand_id
1 'polypeptide(L)'
;ARVLDPFFRAEAWLGPAARLEGTLTLQQAGAADWEASFQGRLLDVDLGTLVSQRFSNHRLTGRAQLALDSARWGDRPGGQGPGWIEARGILTAGRGTISTGLLRALASEMQFRLATPSFAGRDDLEYHSLGLRFAIGDDGQIRLGGALGAEYPPDAVLIRSDSARVLASIPEGTANVRGLIKALFPVADTDRGTMVPYTPDSQILHYLPVPTHRIGSTSTLGN
;
A
#
# COMPACT_ATOMS: atom_id res chain seq x y z
N ALA A 1 -14.91 -9.51 7.71
CA ALA A 1 -14.96 -8.22 6.98
C ALA A 1 -15.99 -8.22 5.83
N ARG A 2 -17.01 -9.11 5.85
CA ARG A 2 -17.97 -9.30 4.74
C ARG A 2 -18.78 -8.06 4.34
N VAL A 3 -18.94 -7.10 5.25
CA VAL A 3 -19.57 -5.81 4.94
C VAL A 3 -18.84 -5.03 3.84
N LEU A 4 -17.57 -5.36 3.54
CA LEU A 4 -16.80 -4.79 2.44
C LEU A 4 -16.99 -5.52 1.10
N ASP A 5 -17.69 -6.65 1.08
CA ASP A 5 -17.91 -7.47 -0.13
C ASP A 5 -18.53 -6.71 -1.32
N PRO A 6 -19.39 -5.68 -1.13
CA PRO A 6 -19.86 -4.85 -2.23
C PRO A 6 -18.75 -4.10 -3.00
N PHE A 7 -17.61 -3.83 -2.36
CA PHE A 7 -16.48 -3.13 -2.99
C PHE A 7 -15.46 -4.10 -3.59
N PHE A 8 -15.18 -5.20 -2.88
CA PHE A 8 -14.25 -6.25 -3.30
C PHE A 8 -14.47 -7.52 -2.47
N ARG A 9 -14.08 -8.69 -2.98
CA ARG A 9 -14.21 -9.98 -2.26
C ARG A 9 -13.36 -10.02 -0.98
N ALA A 10 -13.90 -9.59 0.16
CA ALA A 10 -13.11 -9.23 1.33
C ALA A 10 -12.29 -10.40 1.88
N GLU A 11 -12.86 -11.60 1.91
CA GLU A 11 -12.16 -12.81 2.38
C GLU A 11 -10.96 -13.17 1.47
N ALA A 12 -11.12 -13.06 0.15
CA ALA A 12 -10.04 -13.33 -0.79
C ALA A 12 -8.93 -12.27 -0.74
N TRP A 13 -9.22 -11.07 -0.24
CA TRP A 13 -8.27 -9.96 -0.14
C TRP A 13 -7.61 -9.86 1.23
N LEU A 14 -8.37 -9.97 2.30
CA LEU A 14 -7.91 -9.71 3.67
C LEU A 14 -7.70 -10.99 4.48
N GLY A 15 -8.13 -12.14 3.96
CA GLY A 15 -8.13 -13.42 4.65
C GLY A 15 -9.42 -13.68 5.44
N PRO A 16 -9.73 -14.96 5.74
CA PRO A 16 -11.00 -15.37 6.34
C PRO A 16 -11.20 -14.88 7.78
N ALA A 17 -10.10 -14.65 8.51
CA ALA A 17 -10.14 -14.17 9.88
C ALA A 17 -10.31 -12.64 9.99
N ALA A 18 -10.26 -11.90 8.88
CA ALA A 18 -10.26 -10.45 8.91
C ALA A 18 -11.58 -9.89 9.47
N ARG A 19 -11.47 -8.95 10.40
CA ARG A 19 -12.62 -8.26 11.04
C ARG A 19 -12.57 -6.77 10.74
N LEU A 20 -13.75 -6.14 10.70
CA LEU A 20 -13.90 -4.70 10.50
C LEU A 20 -14.64 -4.13 11.71
N GLU A 21 -14.09 -3.08 12.31
CA GLU A 21 -14.71 -2.32 13.40
C GLU A 21 -14.64 -0.84 13.04
N GLY A 22 -15.78 -0.16 12.91
CA GLY A 22 -15.77 1.24 12.52
C GLY A 22 -17.07 1.71 11.89
N THR A 23 -16.98 2.86 11.23
CA THR A 23 -18.11 3.51 10.57
C THR A 23 -17.85 3.54 9.07
N LEU A 24 -18.81 3.01 8.30
CA LEU A 24 -18.89 3.16 6.86
C LEU A 24 -20.10 4.06 6.55
N THR A 25 -19.84 5.21 5.94
CA THR A 25 -20.88 6.12 5.48
C THR A 25 -20.98 6.01 3.97
N LEU A 26 -22.18 5.79 3.46
CA LEU A 26 -22.48 5.78 2.03
C LEU A 26 -23.36 6.98 1.71
N GLN A 27 -23.02 7.69 0.65
CA GLN A 27 -23.77 8.85 0.20
C GLN A 27 -23.96 8.79 -1.32
N GLN A 28 -25.17 9.14 -1.77
CA GLN A 28 -25.48 9.34 -3.16
C GLN A 28 -26.22 10.66 -3.31
N ALA A 29 -25.67 11.58 -4.09
CA ALA A 29 -26.28 12.89 -4.34
C ALA A 29 -27.08 12.86 -5.65
N GLY A 30 -28.41 12.72 -5.56
CA GLY A 30 -29.28 12.67 -6.73
C GLY A 30 -29.00 11.44 -7.60
N ALA A 31 -28.63 11.67 -8.85
CA ALA A 31 -28.27 10.62 -9.81
C ALA A 31 -26.75 10.38 -9.95
N ALA A 32 -25.94 10.97 -9.06
CA ALA A 32 -24.50 10.76 -9.06
C ALA A 32 -24.12 9.33 -8.64
N ASP A 33 -22.88 8.95 -8.91
CA ASP A 33 -22.31 7.70 -8.41
C ASP A 33 -22.19 7.69 -6.88
N TRP A 34 -22.05 6.50 -6.30
CA TRP A 34 -21.93 6.33 -4.86
C TRP A 34 -20.57 6.79 -4.35
N GLU A 35 -20.60 7.62 -3.30
CA GLU A 35 -19.44 7.95 -2.48
C GLU A 35 -19.47 7.12 -1.19
N ALA A 36 -18.29 6.72 -0.72
CA ALA A 36 -18.13 6.06 0.56
C ALA A 36 -17.02 6.70 1.37
N SER A 37 -17.22 6.80 2.68
CA SER A 37 -16.14 7.12 3.62
C SER A 37 -16.08 6.08 4.72
N PHE A 38 -14.86 5.70 5.09
CA PHE A 38 -14.59 4.73 6.13
C PHE A 38 -13.61 5.30 7.16
N GLN A 39 -13.92 5.05 8.43
CA GLN A 39 -13.03 5.30 9.57
C GLN A 39 -13.17 4.12 10.55
N GLY A 40 -12.04 3.62 11.05
CA GLY A 40 -12.06 2.49 11.98
C GLY A 40 -10.84 1.59 11.87
N ARG A 41 -11.02 0.30 12.10
CA ARG A 41 -9.97 -0.70 12.16
C ARG A 41 -10.31 -1.92 11.32
N LEU A 42 -9.33 -2.40 10.56
CA LEU A 42 -9.29 -3.77 10.10
C LEU A 42 -8.38 -4.57 11.03
N LEU A 43 -8.86 -5.68 11.53
CA LEU A 43 -8.14 -6.58 12.43
C LEU A 43 -7.87 -7.92 11.73
N ASP A 44 -6.80 -8.59 12.15
CA ASP A 44 -6.44 -9.95 11.72
C ASP A 44 -6.23 -10.12 10.21
N VAL A 45 -5.85 -9.03 9.54
CA VAL A 45 -5.57 -8.99 8.10
C VAL A 45 -4.40 -9.91 7.79
N ASP A 46 -4.60 -10.84 6.85
CA ASP A 46 -3.58 -11.78 6.41
C ASP A 46 -2.66 -11.13 5.37
N LEU A 47 -1.44 -10.77 5.77
CA LEU A 47 -0.46 -10.20 4.84
C LEU A 47 -0.06 -11.20 3.75
N GLY A 48 -0.13 -12.50 4.03
CA GLY A 48 0.12 -13.57 3.08
C GLY A 48 -0.90 -13.56 1.95
N THR A 49 -2.18 -13.41 2.29
CA THR A 49 -3.25 -13.23 1.32
C THR A 49 -3.08 -11.94 0.53
N LEU A 50 -2.79 -10.81 1.19
CA LEU A 50 -2.66 -9.52 0.52
C LEU A 50 -1.50 -9.43 -0.47
N VAL A 51 -0.35 -10.01 -0.13
CA VAL A 51 0.89 -9.86 -0.91
C VAL A 51 1.27 -11.17 -1.58
N SER A 52 1.53 -12.21 -0.78
CA SER A 52 2.19 -13.44 -1.25
C SER A 52 1.35 -14.24 -2.25
N GLN A 53 0.02 -14.21 -2.13
CA GLN A 53 -0.88 -14.89 -3.07
C GLN A 53 -1.03 -14.15 -4.41
N ARG A 54 -0.74 -12.85 -4.44
CA ARG A 54 -1.00 -11.97 -5.61
C ARG A 54 0.26 -11.63 -6.39
N PHE A 55 1.38 -11.52 -5.70
CA PHE A 55 2.66 -11.16 -6.29
C PHE A 55 3.62 -12.32 -6.10
N SER A 56 3.68 -13.23 -7.07
CA SER A 56 4.46 -14.48 -6.99
C SER A 56 5.94 -14.29 -6.66
N ASN A 57 6.50 -13.11 -6.98
CA ASN A 57 7.89 -12.74 -6.71
C ASN A 57 8.10 -12.12 -5.30
N HIS A 58 7.03 -11.91 -4.55
CA HIS A 58 7.06 -11.28 -3.23
C HIS A 58 6.42 -12.18 -2.18
N ARG A 59 7.02 -12.18 -0.99
CA ARG A 59 6.39 -12.78 0.17
C ARG A 59 6.36 -11.76 1.29
N LEU A 60 5.22 -11.69 1.94
CA LEU A 60 5.00 -11.01 3.20
C LEU A 60 3.97 -11.82 3.95
N THR A 61 4.28 -12.27 5.15
CA THR A 61 3.39 -13.05 6.01
C THR A 61 3.24 -12.37 7.36
N GLY A 62 2.21 -12.73 8.12
CA GLY A 62 1.89 -12.16 9.42
C GLY A 62 0.45 -11.67 9.48
N ARG A 63 -0.05 -11.47 10.70
CA ARG A 63 -1.37 -10.88 10.97
C ARG A 63 -1.19 -9.40 11.25
N ALA A 64 -1.86 -8.57 10.46
CA ALA A 64 -1.80 -7.13 10.57
C ALA A 64 -3.10 -6.54 11.13
N GLN A 65 -2.96 -5.36 11.71
CA GLN A 65 -4.05 -4.46 12.04
C GLN A 65 -3.85 -3.17 11.25
N LEU A 66 -4.91 -2.68 10.63
CA LEU A 66 -4.95 -1.40 9.94
C LEU A 66 -5.88 -0.47 10.73
N ALA A 67 -5.34 0.57 11.35
CA ALA A 67 -6.13 1.67 11.88
C ALA A 67 -6.25 2.74 10.79
N LEU A 68 -7.47 3.00 10.34
CA LEU A 68 -7.80 3.99 9.31
C LEU A 68 -8.38 5.23 9.98
N ASP A 69 -7.64 6.34 9.87
CA ASP A 69 -8.12 7.66 10.30
C ASP A 69 -9.21 8.15 9.35
N SER A 70 -8.98 7.93 8.05
CA SER A 70 -9.94 8.19 6.98
C SER A 70 -9.60 7.37 5.74
N ALA A 71 -10.63 6.94 5.01
CA ALA A 71 -10.51 6.45 3.65
C ALA A 71 -11.76 6.89 2.88
N ARG A 72 -11.59 7.52 1.72
CA ARG A 72 -12.70 8.04 0.91
C ARG A 72 -12.68 7.44 -0.48
N TRP A 73 -13.82 6.94 -0.91
CA TRP A 73 -14.09 6.41 -2.24
C TRP A 73 -15.10 7.29 -2.95
N GLY A 74 -14.91 7.51 -4.24
CA GLY A 74 -15.84 8.23 -5.10
C GLY A 74 -15.21 8.53 -6.45
N ASP A 75 -15.73 9.53 -7.15
CA ASP A 75 -15.16 10.00 -8.40
C ASP A 75 -13.79 10.65 -8.21
N ARG A 76 -12.78 10.10 -8.88
CA ARG A 76 -11.41 10.60 -8.78
C ARG A 76 -11.18 11.83 -9.67
N PRO A 77 -10.33 12.79 -9.23
CA PRO A 77 -9.97 13.95 -10.03
C PRO A 77 -9.42 13.59 -11.42
N GLY A 78 -9.77 14.40 -12.42
CA GLY A 78 -9.26 14.24 -13.79
C GLY A 78 -9.95 13.14 -14.61
N GLY A 79 -11.16 12.73 -14.24
CA GLY A 79 -11.99 11.83 -15.05
C GLY A 79 -11.53 10.37 -15.03
N GLN A 80 -10.87 9.93 -13.95
CA GLN A 80 -10.36 8.57 -13.81
C GLN A 80 -11.43 7.55 -13.37
N GLY A 81 -12.68 7.99 -13.23
CA GLY A 81 -13.78 7.18 -12.71
C GLY A 81 -13.67 6.86 -11.21
N PRO A 82 -14.53 5.97 -10.70
CA PRO A 82 -14.63 5.69 -9.28
C PRO A 82 -13.41 4.95 -8.72
N GLY A 83 -13.01 5.31 -7.51
CA GLY A 83 -11.92 4.68 -6.77
C GLY A 83 -11.66 5.35 -5.42
N TRP A 84 -10.62 4.90 -4.71
CA TRP A 84 -10.12 5.62 -3.55
C TRP A 84 -9.58 6.99 -4.00
N ILE A 85 -10.03 8.04 -3.33
CA ILE A 85 -9.60 9.42 -3.51
C ILE A 85 -8.47 9.72 -2.52
N GLU A 86 -8.61 9.29 -1.28
CA GLU A 86 -7.60 9.43 -0.25
C GLU A 86 -7.72 8.32 0.79
N ALA A 87 -6.61 8.01 1.44
CA ALA A 87 -6.58 7.08 2.56
C ALA A 87 -5.45 7.42 3.52
N ARG A 88 -5.72 7.46 4.81
CA ARG A 88 -4.74 7.68 5.87
C ARG A 88 -4.90 6.65 6.97
N GLY A 89 -3.78 6.15 7.45
CA GLY A 89 -3.80 5.27 8.59
C GLY A 89 -2.44 4.73 8.98
N ILE A 90 -2.50 3.70 9.82
CA ILE A 90 -1.36 2.97 10.35
C ILE A 90 -1.61 1.48 10.15
N LEU A 91 -0.68 0.80 9.48
CA LEU A 91 -0.58 -0.64 9.42
C LEU A 91 0.45 -1.11 10.44
N THR A 92 0.05 -2.03 11.31
CA THR A 92 0.95 -2.69 12.26
C THR A 92 0.82 -4.19 12.13
N ALA A 93 1.92 -4.93 12.28
CA ALA A 93 1.89 -6.38 12.37
C ALA A 93 2.92 -6.85 13.39
N GLY A 94 2.61 -7.97 14.05
CA GLY A 94 3.56 -8.68 14.91
C GLY A 94 4.56 -9.48 14.09
N ARG A 95 4.89 -10.69 14.57
CA ARG A 95 5.89 -11.54 13.90
C ARG A 95 5.43 -12.01 12.52
N GLY A 96 6.37 -12.10 11.58
CA GLY A 96 6.13 -12.65 10.25
C GLY A 96 7.42 -12.80 9.44
N THR A 97 7.27 -13.07 8.15
CA THR A 97 8.37 -13.15 7.19
C THR A 97 8.19 -12.19 6.03
N ILE A 98 9.28 -11.70 5.46
CA ILE A 98 9.32 -10.84 4.28
C ILE A 98 10.40 -11.33 3.31
N SER A 99 10.09 -11.38 2.02
CA SER A 99 11.09 -11.78 1.01
C SER A 99 12.12 -10.69 0.78
N THR A 100 13.36 -11.10 0.52
CA THR A 100 14.43 -10.17 0.14
C THR A 100 14.12 -9.48 -1.20
N GLY A 101 13.38 -10.14 -2.08
CA GLY A 101 12.86 -9.55 -3.32
C GLY A 101 11.94 -8.34 -3.07
N LEU A 102 11.00 -8.46 -2.12
CA LEU A 102 10.11 -7.34 -1.77
C LEU A 102 10.89 -6.18 -1.14
N LEU A 103 11.82 -6.48 -0.23
CA LEU A 103 12.68 -5.45 0.39
C LEU A 103 13.50 -4.69 -0.66
N ARG A 104 14.10 -5.40 -1.63
CA ARG A 104 14.85 -4.77 -2.72
C ARG A 104 13.96 -3.91 -3.60
N ALA A 105 12.76 -4.36 -3.92
CA ALA A 105 11.81 -3.59 -4.73
C ALA A 105 11.33 -2.32 -4.01
N LEU A 106 11.08 -2.40 -2.69
CA LEU A 106 10.80 -1.22 -1.87
C LEU A 106 12.00 -0.26 -1.82
N ALA A 107 13.23 -0.79 -1.79
CA ALA A 107 14.43 0.04 -1.83
C ALA A 107 14.63 0.74 -3.17
N SER A 108 14.43 0.04 -4.30
CA SER A 108 14.66 0.61 -5.63
C SER A 108 13.55 1.56 -6.07
N GLU A 109 12.29 1.19 -5.85
CA GLU A 109 11.13 1.92 -6.40
C GLU A 109 10.52 2.91 -5.41
N MET A 110 10.67 2.64 -4.10
CA MET A 110 10.11 3.45 -3.02
C MET A 110 11.20 4.06 -2.13
N GLN A 111 12.48 3.89 -2.47
CA GLN A 111 13.64 4.47 -1.79
C GLN A 111 13.80 4.07 -0.32
N PHE A 112 13.26 2.91 0.10
CA PHE A 112 13.45 2.41 1.46
C PHE A 112 14.94 2.20 1.75
N ARG A 113 15.39 2.65 2.92
CA ARG A 113 16.73 2.41 3.42
C ARG A 113 16.76 1.04 4.09
N LEU A 114 17.52 0.12 3.51
CA LEU A 114 17.71 -1.22 4.08
C LEU A 114 18.99 -1.27 4.91
N ALA A 115 18.98 -2.00 6.02
CA ALA A 115 20.20 -2.31 6.73
C ALA A 115 21.07 -3.28 5.91
N THR A 116 22.14 -2.79 5.28
CA THR A 116 23.13 -3.58 4.52
C THR A 116 24.16 -4.24 5.44
N PRO A 117 24.70 -5.45 5.13
CA PRO A 117 24.07 -6.60 4.48
C PRO A 117 24.18 -7.89 5.33
N SER A 118 23.07 -8.59 5.57
CA SER A 118 23.13 -10.06 5.74
C SER A 118 21.95 -10.77 5.06
N PHE A 119 21.48 -10.21 3.93
CA PHE A 119 20.54 -10.90 3.05
C PHE A 119 21.21 -12.02 2.23
N ALA A 120 22.54 -12.16 2.35
CA ALA A 120 23.31 -13.14 1.57
C ALA A 120 22.82 -14.56 1.86
N GLY A 121 22.36 -15.24 0.80
CA GLY A 121 21.91 -16.62 0.85
C GLY A 121 20.53 -16.85 1.48
N ARG A 122 19.74 -15.81 1.76
CA ARG A 122 18.37 -15.96 2.28
C ARG A 122 17.34 -15.38 1.31
N ASP A 123 16.33 -16.17 1.01
CA ASP A 123 15.19 -15.71 0.21
C ASP A 123 14.19 -14.92 1.07
N ASP A 124 14.06 -15.28 2.35
CA ASP A 124 13.16 -14.66 3.32
C ASP A 124 13.87 -14.26 4.61
N LEU A 125 13.32 -13.24 5.26
CA LEU A 125 13.76 -12.76 6.56
C LEU A 125 12.59 -12.74 7.53
N GLU A 126 12.85 -13.14 8.77
CA GLU A 126 11.89 -13.00 9.85
C GLU A 126 11.95 -11.58 10.44
N TYR A 127 10.77 -11.01 10.66
CA TYR A 127 10.61 -9.74 11.36
C TYR A 127 9.78 -9.92 12.63
N HIS A 128 10.14 -9.15 13.67
CA HIS A 128 9.44 -9.13 14.96
C HIS A 128 8.19 -8.28 14.89
N SER A 129 8.34 -7.10 14.29
CA SER A 129 7.33 -6.04 14.24
C SER A 129 7.43 -5.30 12.91
N LEU A 130 6.28 -4.97 12.36
CA LEU A 130 6.08 -4.08 11.22
C LEU A 130 5.18 -2.94 11.67
N GLY A 131 5.57 -1.70 11.35
CA GLY A 131 4.79 -0.50 11.70
C GLY A 131 4.96 0.57 10.64
N LEU A 132 3.92 0.78 9.84
CA LEU A 132 3.89 1.71 8.71
C LEU A 132 2.73 2.69 8.86
N ARG A 133 3.03 3.98 8.96
CA ARG A 133 2.07 5.06 8.75
C ARG A 133 2.02 5.40 7.27
N PHE A 134 0.84 5.62 6.73
CA PHE A 134 0.66 6.06 5.35
C PHE A 134 -0.41 7.15 5.26
N ALA A 135 -0.24 8.02 4.27
CA ALA A 135 -1.27 8.92 3.79
C ALA A 135 -1.17 9.01 2.26
N ILE A 136 -2.23 8.64 1.56
CA ILE A 136 -2.38 8.75 0.12
C ILE A 136 -3.31 9.93 -0.15
N GLY A 137 -2.80 10.92 -0.88
CA GLY A 137 -3.57 12.10 -1.28
C GLY A 137 -4.35 11.89 -2.58
N ASP A 138 -5.24 12.82 -2.87
CA ASP A 138 -6.01 12.89 -4.13
C ASP A 138 -5.13 13.22 -5.35
N ASP A 139 -3.92 13.69 -5.12
CA ASP A 139 -2.85 13.90 -6.10
C ASP A 139 -2.02 12.63 -6.39
N GLY A 140 -2.33 11.50 -5.74
CA GLY A 140 -1.58 10.24 -5.87
C GLY A 140 -0.22 10.23 -5.19
N GLN A 141 0.12 11.25 -4.39
CA GLN A 141 1.29 11.23 -3.53
C GLN A 141 1.06 10.31 -2.33
N ILE A 142 2.10 9.58 -1.96
CA ILE A 142 2.11 8.74 -0.77
C ILE A 142 3.12 9.33 0.21
N ARG A 143 2.64 9.71 1.39
CA ARG A 143 3.50 10.00 2.54
C ARG A 143 3.59 8.77 3.39
N LEU A 144 4.81 8.34 3.70
CA LEU A 144 5.07 7.18 4.55
C LEU A 144 5.78 7.66 5.83
N GLY A 145 5.51 7.00 6.96
CA GLY A 145 6.29 7.18 8.20
C GLY A 145 6.37 5.89 9.01
N GLY A 146 7.31 5.80 9.94
CA GLY A 146 7.40 4.69 10.88
C GLY A 146 6.28 4.75 11.91
N ALA A 147 5.78 3.59 12.33
CA ALA A 147 4.71 3.47 13.31
C ALA A 147 4.98 2.38 14.37
N LEU A 148 6.26 2.13 14.65
CA LEU A 148 6.67 1.09 15.60
C LEU A 148 6.64 1.51 17.07
N GLY A 149 6.43 2.79 17.37
CA GLY A 149 6.44 3.33 18.74
C GLY A 149 7.60 4.29 19.00
N ALA A 150 7.68 4.81 20.23
CA ALA A 150 8.70 5.78 20.63
C ALA A 150 10.06 5.13 20.96
N GLU A 151 10.09 3.82 21.13
CA GLU A 151 11.26 3.01 21.41
C GLU A 151 12.14 2.77 20.16
N TYR A 152 11.64 3.10 18.97
CA TYR A 152 12.33 2.97 17.69
C TYR A 152 12.47 4.33 16.99
N PRO A 153 13.45 4.48 16.07
CA PRO A 153 13.53 5.65 15.21
C PRO A 153 12.21 5.92 14.47
N PRO A 154 11.79 7.19 14.28
CA PRO A 154 10.48 7.55 13.73
C PRO A 154 10.29 7.14 12.25
N ASP A 155 11.37 6.81 11.55
CA ASP A 155 11.41 6.34 10.17
C ASP A 155 11.51 4.81 10.06
N ALA A 156 11.76 4.11 11.17
CA ALA A 156 11.87 2.65 11.19
C ALA A 156 10.49 2.02 10.94
N VAL A 157 10.46 1.00 10.07
CA VAL A 157 9.22 0.29 9.72
C VAL A 157 9.26 -1.19 9.99
N LEU A 158 10.45 -1.82 9.98
CA LEU A 158 10.60 -3.26 10.16
C LEU A 158 11.73 -3.54 11.14
N ILE A 159 11.45 -4.39 12.14
CA ILE A 159 12.41 -4.83 13.14
C ILE A 159 12.70 -6.32 12.94
N ARG A 160 13.97 -6.71 12.96
CA ARG A 160 14.40 -8.11 12.83
C ARG A 160 14.05 -8.92 14.08
N SER A 161 13.61 -10.16 13.89
CA SER A 161 13.22 -11.07 14.99
C SER A 161 14.32 -11.40 15.98
N ASP A 162 15.57 -11.50 15.53
CA ASP A 162 16.68 -12.07 16.31
C ASP A 162 17.52 -11.05 17.10
N SER A 163 17.40 -9.76 16.78
CA SER A 163 18.37 -8.75 17.23
C SER A 163 17.76 -7.42 17.58
N ALA A 164 16.43 -7.27 17.45
CA ALA A 164 15.71 -6.00 17.59
C ALA A 164 16.30 -4.86 16.72
N ARG A 165 17.09 -5.20 15.70
CA ARG A 165 17.70 -4.25 14.77
C ARG A 165 16.69 -3.84 13.70
N VAL A 166 16.76 -2.59 13.29
CA VAL A 166 15.98 -2.07 12.16
C VAL A 166 16.43 -2.79 10.88
N LEU A 167 15.49 -3.41 10.17
CA LEU A 167 15.70 -4.03 8.87
C LEU A 167 15.50 -3.03 7.73
N ALA A 168 14.48 -2.19 7.86
CA ALA A 168 14.12 -1.19 6.87
C ALA A 168 13.57 0.08 7.54
N SER A 169 13.91 1.21 6.94
CA SER A 169 13.39 2.53 7.24
C SER A 169 12.89 3.22 5.98
N ILE A 170 11.95 4.15 6.14
CA ILE A 170 11.40 4.94 5.03
C ILE A 170 12.39 6.04 4.63
N PRO A 171 12.44 6.43 3.34
CA PRO A 171 13.19 7.62 2.91
C PRO A 171 12.68 8.92 3.55
N GLU A 172 13.48 9.97 3.48
CA GLU A 172 12.95 11.32 3.68
C GLU A 172 12.22 11.77 2.40
N GLY A 173 10.97 12.24 2.54
CA GLY A 173 10.20 12.81 1.43
C GLY A 173 8.89 12.08 1.12
N THR A 174 8.35 12.34 -0.07
CA THR A 174 7.12 11.69 -0.57
C THR A 174 7.46 10.60 -1.56
N ALA A 175 6.80 9.46 -1.41
CA ALA A 175 6.73 8.44 -2.45
C ALA A 175 5.51 8.71 -3.34
N ASN A 176 5.35 7.92 -4.40
CA ASN A 176 4.17 8.01 -5.25
C ASN A 176 3.59 6.62 -5.54
N VAL A 177 2.30 6.59 -5.90
CA VAL A 177 1.59 5.33 -6.20
C VAL A 177 2.27 4.55 -7.33
N ARG A 178 2.92 5.23 -8.28
CA ARG A 178 3.65 4.56 -9.36
C ARG A 178 4.85 3.75 -8.85
N GLY A 179 5.61 4.26 -7.89
CA GLY A 179 6.70 3.54 -7.24
C GLY A 179 6.21 2.31 -6.50
N LEU A 180 5.06 2.42 -5.82
CA LEU A 180 4.44 1.28 -5.13
C LEU A 180 4.01 0.20 -6.12
N ILE A 181 3.40 0.60 -7.24
CA ILE A 181 3.01 -0.33 -8.30
C ILE A 181 4.24 -1.07 -8.84
N LYS A 182 5.32 -0.35 -9.17
CA LYS A 182 6.56 -0.99 -9.64
C LYS A 182 7.20 -1.88 -8.58
N ALA A 183 7.10 -1.53 -7.30
CA ALA A 183 7.62 -2.34 -6.21
C ALA A 183 6.88 -3.68 -6.07
N LEU A 184 5.58 -3.71 -6.33
CA LEU A 184 4.74 -4.91 -6.24
C LEU A 184 4.70 -5.72 -7.54
N PHE A 185 4.88 -5.05 -8.67
CA PHE A 185 4.98 -5.62 -10.01
C PHE A 185 6.35 -5.28 -10.59
N PRO A 186 7.44 -5.87 -10.07
CA PRO A 186 8.74 -5.69 -10.68
C PRO A 186 8.64 -6.24 -12.10
N VAL A 187 8.67 -5.34 -13.07
CA VAL A 187 8.77 -5.70 -14.47
C VAL A 187 10.13 -6.35 -14.60
N ALA A 188 10.16 -7.68 -14.64
CA ALA A 188 11.37 -8.39 -15.01
C ALA A 188 11.86 -7.82 -16.35
N ASP A 189 13.17 -7.79 -16.55
CA ASP A 189 13.94 -7.27 -17.70
C ASP A 189 13.53 -7.82 -19.08
N THR A 190 12.37 -8.46 -19.20
CA THR A 190 11.71 -8.82 -20.46
C THR A 190 10.91 -7.62 -20.98
N ASP A 191 11.54 -6.99 -21.96
CA ASP A 191 11.05 -5.99 -22.91
C ASP A 191 10.54 -4.65 -22.39
N ARG A 192 11.23 -3.61 -22.88
CA ARG A 192 10.79 -2.21 -22.87
C ARG A 192 9.42 -2.13 -23.54
N GLY A 193 8.36 -2.08 -22.72
CA GLY A 193 7.00 -1.89 -23.20
C GLY A 193 5.93 -2.75 -22.53
N THR A 194 6.30 -3.61 -21.58
CA THR A 194 5.35 -4.54 -20.97
C THR A 194 4.31 -3.80 -20.12
N MET A 195 3.08 -3.73 -20.66
CA MET A 195 1.85 -3.40 -19.96
C MET A 195 1.76 -4.25 -18.70
N VAL A 196 1.38 -3.65 -17.55
CA VAL A 196 1.03 -4.43 -16.35
C VAL A 196 -0.05 -5.42 -16.79
N PRO A 197 0.19 -6.75 -16.71
CA PRO A 197 -0.78 -7.71 -17.19
C PRO A 197 -2.09 -7.50 -16.45
N TYR A 198 -3.16 -7.28 -17.19
CA TYR A 198 -4.51 -7.09 -16.63
C TYR A 198 -4.99 -8.43 -16.08
N THR A 199 -4.70 -8.67 -14.80
CA THR A 199 -5.22 -9.79 -14.04
C THR A 199 -6.32 -9.29 -13.09
N PRO A 200 -7.25 -10.14 -12.65
CA PRO A 200 -8.18 -9.79 -11.58
C PRO A 200 -7.48 -9.22 -10.33
N ASP A 201 -6.25 -9.65 -10.07
CA ASP A 201 -5.45 -9.21 -8.93
C ASP A 201 -4.83 -7.82 -9.13
N SER A 202 -4.52 -7.40 -10.36
CA SER A 202 -4.07 -6.04 -10.65
C SER A 202 -5.20 -5.01 -10.63
N GLN A 203 -6.46 -5.43 -10.57
CA GLN A 203 -7.61 -4.52 -10.57
C GLN A 203 -7.62 -3.57 -9.37
N ILE A 204 -7.04 -3.96 -8.23
CA ILE A 204 -6.97 -3.06 -7.07
C ILE A 204 -6.15 -1.81 -7.34
N LEU A 205 -5.18 -1.88 -8.27
CA LEU A 205 -4.42 -0.72 -8.68
C LEU A 205 -5.28 0.33 -9.39
N HIS A 206 -6.35 -0.09 -10.08
CA HIS A 206 -7.30 0.83 -10.68
C HIS A 206 -8.15 1.57 -9.65
N TYR A 207 -8.16 1.12 -8.41
CA TYR A 207 -8.86 1.78 -7.32
C TYR A 207 -7.97 2.71 -6.50
N LEU A 208 -6.66 2.79 -6.76
CA LEU A 208 -5.78 3.72 -6.05
C LEU A 208 -5.81 5.13 -6.68
N PRO A 209 -5.59 6.21 -5.92
CA PRO A 209 -5.39 7.55 -6.49
C PRO A 209 -4.19 7.55 -7.45
N VAL A 210 -4.36 7.99 -8.70
CA VAL A 210 -3.25 8.12 -9.66
C VAL A 210 -3.01 9.61 -9.93
N PRO A 211 -1.75 10.09 -9.94
CA PRO A 211 -1.46 11.48 -10.24
C PRO A 211 -2.07 11.89 -11.58
N THR A 212 -2.82 12.99 -11.60
CA THR A 212 -3.24 13.59 -12.85
C THR A 212 -2.01 14.14 -13.56
N HIS A 213 -1.75 13.68 -14.79
CA HIS A 213 -0.84 14.41 -15.66
C HIS A 213 -1.48 15.78 -15.92
N ARG A 214 -1.10 16.80 -15.15
CA ARG A 214 -1.31 18.18 -15.56
C ARG A 214 -0.47 18.37 -16.82
N ILE A 215 -1.08 18.18 -17.98
CA ILE A 215 -0.59 18.83 -19.20
C ILE A 215 -0.72 20.31 -18.87
N GLY A 216 0.40 20.93 -18.48
CA GLY A 216 0.47 22.37 -18.37
C GLY A 216 0.05 22.91 -19.71
N SER A 217 -1.10 23.59 -19.74
CA SER A 217 -1.44 24.50 -20.82
C SER A 217 -0.31 25.53 -20.89
N THR A 218 0.64 25.29 -21.79
CA THR A 218 1.53 26.34 -22.28
C THR A 218 0.63 27.40 -22.89
N SER A 219 0.35 28.43 -22.08
CA SER A 219 -0.09 29.72 -22.56
C SER A 219 1.05 30.28 -23.41
N THR A 220 1.00 30.04 -24.71
CA THR A 220 1.65 30.96 -25.66
C THR A 220 0.74 32.18 -25.78
N LEU A 221 1.04 33.16 -24.93
CA LEU A 221 0.78 34.57 -25.18
C LEU A 221 1.35 34.95 -26.55
N GLY A 222 0.61 35.76 -27.29
CA GLY A 222 0.92 36.16 -28.64
C GLY A 222 2.16 37.04 -28.77
N ASN A 223 2.66 37.08 -30.01
CA ASN A 223 2.83 38.28 -30.80
C ASN A 223 2.72 37.89 -32.28
#